data_AF-A0A7H8KBM6-F1
#
_entry.id   AF-A0A7H8KBM6-F1
#
_cell.length_a   1.000
_cell.length_b   1.000
_cell.length_c   1.000
_cell.angle_alpha   90.00
_cell.angle_beta   90.00
_cell.angle_gamma   90.00
#
_symmetry.space_group_name_H-M   'P 1'
#
loop_
_entity.id
_entity.type
_entity.pdbx_description
1 polymer ?
#
loop_
_entity_poly.entity_id
_entity_poly.type
_entity_poly.pdbx_seq_one_letter_code
_entity_poly.pdbx_strand_id
1 'polypeptide(L)'
;MAVGTWFATEFDEPAAPRGLPALFASGADSEVLVADRMARGVAILGRVQGVSGAVVLKVRTGGRAVRVRVDLHVDGASQTAWSRVAAPTRGVRELPRLVMVRAQGTDRVAALIRRQHGRLRMVEAHAWVEFDLGAEEIGADELLIVEVAEATLPAWASPSLSALAAVGVRINQVEVTALDDVDPPGTSGRVTGQAAQHTGLASAGGLVGARGRGEGPARTGFVVVNADATSVRCRLRVTTASVAPSAIRDPRRAWMRRGKAQTVLKAVRVAQRGAGYALFEASPFTGPPRPEQLRVRAANLVDGGDCRVVVTTDDAETLDVVVTRTTPGPVLIGVDEPDATAMRRRVCEVVCRVVELEWT
;
A
#
# COMPACT_ATOMS: atom_id res chain seq x y z
N MET A 1 20.10 6.97 25.80
CA MET A 1 19.06 5.93 26.02
C MET A 1 19.71 4.57 25.90
N ALA A 2 19.56 3.72 26.91
CA ALA A 2 20.27 2.45 27.00
C ALA A 2 19.67 1.41 26.06
N VAL A 3 20.53 0.70 25.33
CA VAL A 3 20.21 -0.41 24.41
C VAL A 3 19.62 -1.63 25.16
N GLY A 4 19.62 -1.62 26.50
CA GLY A 4 19.25 -2.75 27.35
C GLY A 4 17.77 -3.10 27.44
N THR A 5 16.83 -2.24 27.03
CA THR A 5 15.38 -2.52 27.12
C THR A 5 14.80 -3.21 25.88
N TRP A 6 15.66 -3.72 24.98
CA TRP A 6 15.24 -4.27 23.68
C TRP A 6 15.17 -5.79 23.67
N PHE A 7 15.67 -6.43 24.73
CA PHE A 7 15.65 -7.87 24.92
C PHE A 7 14.92 -8.17 26.23
N ALA A 8 13.73 -8.75 26.11
CA ALA A 8 13.03 -9.32 27.25
C ALA A 8 13.55 -10.74 27.49
N THR A 9 13.89 -11.04 28.74
CA THR A 9 14.21 -12.39 29.22
C THR A 9 12.97 -13.05 29.80
N GLU A 10 13.02 -14.36 30.03
CA GLU A 10 11.95 -15.10 30.74
C GLU A 10 11.70 -14.61 32.17
N PHE A 11 12.61 -13.80 32.72
CA PHE A 11 12.53 -13.22 34.06
C PHE A 11 11.92 -11.81 34.09
N ASP A 12 11.69 -11.19 32.93
CA ASP A 12 11.05 -9.89 32.88
C ASP A 12 9.55 -10.03 33.10
N GLU A 13 8.97 -9.10 33.88
CA GLU A 13 7.54 -9.09 34.15
C GLU A 13 6.77 -8.98 32.83
N PRO A 14 5.86 -9.93 32.51
CA PRO A 14 5.11 -9.88 31.27
C PRO A 14 4.34 -8.58 31.17
N ALA A 15 4.48 -7.86 30.06
CA ALA A 15 3.71 -6.63 29.84
C ALA A 15 2.22 -6.91 30.02
N ALA A 16 1.51 -6.01 30.71
CA ALA A 16 0.05 -6.11 30.82
C ALA A 16 -0.57 -5.86 29.43
N PRO A 17 -1.57 -6.65 29.00
CA PRO A 17 -2.27 -6.42 27.74
C PRO A 17 -2.99 -5.08 27.74
N ARG A 18 -3.02 -4.40 26.60
CA ARG A 18 -3.81 -3.18 26.43
C ARG A 18 -5.29 -3.52 26.25
N GLY A 19 -6.19 -2.86 26.97
CA GLY A 19 -7.64 -3.04 26.82
C GLY A 19 -8.20 -2.32 25.58
N LEU A 20 -9.40 -2.73 25.14
CA LEU A 20 -10.10 -2.07 24.02
C LEU A 20 -10.80 -0.76 24.46
N PRO A 21 -10.86 0.27 23.59
CA PRO A 21 -10.16 0.37 22.31
C PRO A 21 -8.65 0.54 22.53
N ALA A 22 -7.85 -0.20 21.76
CA ALA A 22 -6.40 -0.20 21.87
C ALA A 22 -5.78 0.50 20.65
N LEU A 23 -4.89 1.47 20.89
CA LEU A 23 -4.09 2.12 19.84
C LEU A 23 -2.62 1.86 20.12
N PHE A 24 -1.90 1.26 19.19
CA PHE A 24 -0.45 1.04 19.25
C PHE A 24 0.23 1.94 18.22
N ALA A 25 1.04 2.90 18.67
CA ALA A 25 1.68 3.89 17.78
C ALA A 25 3.22 3.98 17.94
N SER A 26 3.80 3.19 18.85
CA SER A 26 5.23 3.17 19.11
C SER A 26 5.74 1.75 19.31
N GLY A 27 6.85 1.41 18.66
CA GLY A 27 7.56 0.17 18.89
C GLY A 27 8.34 0.16 20.19
N ALA A 28 8.32 1.25 20.97
CA ALA A 28 8.88 1.31 22.31
C ALA A 28 7.86 0.94 23.41
N ASP A 29 6.58 0.78 23.05
CA ASP A 29 5.53 0.35 23.99
C ASP A 29 5.83 -1.06 24.50
N SER A 30 5.66 -1.28 25.81
CA SER A 30 5.90 -2.58 26.47
C SER A 30 5.01 -3.69 25.91
N GLU A 31 3.82 -3.35 25.44
CA GLU A 31 2.84 -4.27 24.87
C GLU A 31 3.18 -4.69 23.43
N VAL A 32 4.22 -4.11 22.84
CA VAL A 32 4.76 -4.54 21.53
C VAL A 32 5.92 -5.49 21.82
N LEU A 33 5.67 -6.81 21.71
CA LEU A 33 6.56 -7.83 22.27
C LEU A 33 7.65 -8.31 21.29
N VAL A 34 7.26 -8.63 20.05
CA VAL A 34 8.18 -9.20 19.06
C VAL A 34 7.95 -8.51 17.72
N ALA A 35 9.05 -8.14 17.07
CA ALA A 35 9.02 -7.45 15.79
C ALA A 35 9.93 -8.21 14.81
N ASP A 36 9.48 -9.35 14.29
CA ASP A 36 10.30 -10.16 13.38
C ASP A 36 10.57 -9.39 12.08
N ARG A 37 11.84 -9.36 11.66
CA ARG A 37 12.34 -8.59 10.51
C ARG A 37 11.85 -7.13 10.49
N MET A 38 11.66 -6.54 11.67
CA MET A 38 11.20 -5.17 11.84
C MET A 38 12.22 -4.36 12.63
N ALA A 39 12.55 -3.16 12.14
CA ALA A 39 13.26 -2.16 12.92
C ALA A 39 12.23 -1.31 13.68
N ARG A 40 12.18 -1.45 15.00
CA ARG A 40 11.30 -0.67 15.89
C ARG A 40 11.58 0.83 15.78
N GLY A 41 10.56 1.65 15.98
CA GLY A 41 10.67 3.09 16.06
C GLY A 41 10.02 3.66 17.31
N VAL A 42 10.40 4.87 17.70
CA VAL A 42 9.79 5.57 18.85
C VAL A 42 8.48 6.26 18.48
N ALA A 43 8.31 6.60 17.20
CA ALA A 43 7.11 7.29 16.67
C ALA A 43 6.38 6.46 15.59
N ILE A 44 6.69 5.16 15.53
CA ILE A 44 6.05 4.14 14.70
C ILE A 44 6.20 2.79 15.38
N LEU A 45 5.34 1.82 15.06
CA LEU A 45 5.55 0.44 15.50
C LEU A 45 6.84 -0.15 14.93
N GLY A 46 7.06 0.02 13.63
CA GLY A 46 8.33 -0.38 13.04
C GLY A 46 8.38 -0.28 11.54
N ARG A 47 9.53 -0.64 11.00
CA ARG A 47 9.83 -0.65 9.56
C ARG A 47 10.35 -2.00 9.13
N VAL A 48 9.74 -2.58 8.10
CA VAL A 48 10.12 -3.88 7.55
C VAL A 48 11.56 -3.82 7.02
N GLN A 49 12.38 -4.80 7.39
CA GLN A 49 13.77 -4.96 6.98
C GLN A 49 13.98 -6.13 6.00
N GLY A 50 12.98 -6.98 5.78
CA GLY A 50 13.03 -8.14 4.90
C GLY A 50 11.87 -8.21 3.89
N VAL A 51 11.70 -9.37 3.26
CA VAL A 51 10.58 -9.66 2.33
C VAL A 51 9.21 -9.62 3.00
N SER A 52 9.20 -9.79 4.32
CA SER A 52 8.08 -9.53 5.21
C SER A 52 8.60 -9.00 6.55
N GLY A 53 7.69 -8.48 7.37
CA GLY A 53 7.95 -8.12 8.75
C GLY A 53 6.66 -8.11 9.56
N ALA A 54 6.75 -8.54 10.82
CA ALA A 54 5.59 -8.70 11.69
C ALA A 54 5.78 -7.93 13.01
N VAL A 55 4.67 -7.49 13.60
CA VAL A 55 4.60 -6.98 14.97
C VAL A 55 3.63 -7.83 15.78
N VAL A 56 4.00 -8.12 17.02
CA VAL A 56 3.15 -8.81 17.99
C VAL A 56 2.71 -7.81 19.05
N LEU A 57 1.40 -7.65 19.18
CA LEU A 57 0.73 -6.66 20.03
C LEU A 57 -0.04 -7.40 21.11
N LYS A 58 0.18 -7.05 22.38
CA LYS A 58 -0.53 -7.63 23.51
C LYS A 58 -1.82 -6.84 23.77
N VAL A 59 -2.97 -7.46 23.50
CA VAL A 59 -4.29 -6.83 23.52
C VAL A 59 -5.35 -7.73 24.14
N ARG A 60 -6.07 -7.19 25.13
CA ARG A 60 -7.19 -7.86 25.79
C ARG A 60 -8.48 -7.48 25.10
N THR A 61 -9.09 -8.43 24.39
CA THR A 61 -10.38 -8.24 23.72
C THR A 61 -11.59 -8.50 24.62
N GLY A 62 -11.40 -9.35 25.64
CA GLY A 62 -12.49 -9.85 26.48
C GLY A 62 -13.37 -10.87 25.76
N GLY A 63 -12.81 -11.62 24.80
CA GLY A 63 -13.54 -12.62 24.02
C GLY A 63 -14.51 -12.03 23.00
N ARG A 64 -14.30 -10.77 22.60
CA ARG A 64 -15.10 -10.08 21.57
C ARG A 64 -14.40 -10.11 20.23
N ALA A 65 -15.19 -10.18 19.16
CA ALA A 65 -14.70 -9.88 17.82
C ALA A 65 -14.20 -8.43 17.75
N VAL A 66 -13.18 -8.19 16.93
CA VAL A 66 -12.53 -6.87 16.84
C VAL A 66 -12.28 -6.47 15.42
N ARG A 67 -12.30 -5.16 15.20
CA ARG A 67 -11.84 -4.51 13.99
C ARG A 67 -10.42 -4.01 14.17
N VAL A 68 -9.56 -4.39 13.25
CA VAL A 68 -8.15 -3.99 13.23
C VAL A 68 -7.91 -3.06 12.07
N ARG A 69 -7.37 -1.88 12.36
CA ARG A 69 -7.02 -0.88 11.36
C ARG A 69 -5.52 -0.59 11.40
N VAL A 70 -4.86 -0.68 10.24
CA VAL A 70 -3.40 -0.59 10.14
C VAL A 70 -3.00 0.59 9.25
N ASP A 71 -2.15 1.47 9.77
CA ASP A 71 -1.57 2.58 9.04
C ASP A 71 -0.22 2.20 8.43
N LEU A 72 -0.20 2.07 7.10
CA LEU A 72 0.99 1.80 6.32
C LEU A 72 1.57 3.07 5.71
N HIS A 73 2.89 3.15 5.63
CA HIS A 73 3.57 4.35 5.11
C HIS A 73 4.84 4.02 4.32
N VAL A 74 4.96 4.66 3.15
CA VAL A 74 6.15 4.65 2.28
C VAL A 74 6.73 6.06 2.19
N ASP A 75 7.90 6.25 2.78
CA ASP A 75 8.66 7.51 2.82
C ASP A 75 9.97 7.43 2.01
N GLY A 76 10.79 8.48 2.08
CA GLY A 76 12.13 8.48 1.45
C GLY A 76 13.07 7.40 2.02
N ALA A 77 12.93 7.05 3.29
CA ALA A 77 13.72 5.99 3.92
C ALA A 77 13.26 4.60 3.47
N SER A 78 11.96 4.39 3.23
CA SER A 78 11.39 3.17 2.64
C SER A 78 12.00 2.91 1.28
N GLN A 79 12.11 3.96 0.45
CA GLN A 79 12.72 3.83 -0.86
C GLN A 79 14.22 3.55 -0.78
N THR A 80 14.91 4.14 0.19
CA THR A 80 16.33 3.88 0.42
C THR A 80 16.57 2.45 0.88
N ALA A 81 15.80 1.95 1.85
CA ALA A 81 15.87 0.58 2.35
C ALA A 81 15.64 -0.43 1.23
N TRP A 82 14.55 -0.28 0.47
CA TRP A 82 14.27 -1.11 -0.69
C TRP A 82 15.40 -1.08 -1.72
N SER A 83 15.94 0.10 -2.05
CA SER A 83 16.99 0.22 -3.06
C SER A 83 18.30 -0.50 -2.70
N ARG A 84 18.55 -0.72 -1.41
CA ARG A 84 19.72 -1.47 -0.95
C ARG A 84 19.57 -2.97 -1.21
N VAL A 85 18.35 -3.48 -1.08
CA VAL A 85 18.05 -4.91 -1.25
C VAL A 85 17.76 -5.24 -2.72
N ALA A 86 16.87 -4.47 -3.36
CA ALA A 86 16.49 -4.66 -4.75
C ALA A 86 17.59 -4.26 -5.75
N ALA A 87 18.53 -3.39 -5.33
CA ALA A 87 19.68 -2.94 -6.12
C ALA A 87 19.34 -2.52 -7.57
N PRO A 88 18.38 -1.61 -7.79
CA PRO A 88 17.88 -1.28 -9.13
C PRO A 88 19.00 -0.79 -10.07
N THR A 89 18.92 -1.20 -11.34
CA THR A 89 19.82 -0.72 -12.39
C THR A 89 19.48 0.72 -12.80
N ARG A 90 20.36 1.37 -13.57
CA ARG A 90 20.12 2.77 -14.00
C ARG A 90 18.88 2.84 -14.89
N GLY A 91 18.04 3.84 -14.67
CA GLY A 91 16.85 4.09 -15.50
C GLY A 91 15.60 3.30 -15.08
N VAL A 92 15.73 2.29 -14.20
CA VAL A 92 14.58 1.60 -13.62
C VAL A 92 13.72 2.60 -12.86
N ARG A 93 12.42 2.63 -13.15
CA ARG A 93 11.45 3.54 -12.53
C ARG A 93 11.11 3.11 -11.11
N GLU A 94 10.73 4.06 -10.27
CA GLU A 94 10.08 3.72 -8.99
C GLU A 94 8.69 3.18 -9.26
N LEU A 95 8.46 1.89 -8.95
CA LEU A 95 7.19 1.21 -9.17
C LEU A 95 6.29 1.26 -7.91
N PRO A 96 4.96 1.18 -8.07
CA PRO A 96 4.04 0.99 -6.96
C PRO A 96 4.37 -0.25 -6.15
N ARG A 97 4.07 -0.21 -4.84
CA ARG A 97 4.26 -1.34 -3.93
C ARG A 97 2.92 -1.94 -3.58
N LEU A 98 2.72 -3.20 -3.95
CA LEU A 98 1.58 -3.98 -3.51
C LEU A 98 2.00 -4.84 -2.32
N VAL A 99 1.37 -4.63 -1.17
CA VAL A 99 1.65 -5.38 0.06
C VAL A 99 0.39 -6.07 0.56
N MET A 100 0.56 -7.27 1.11
CA MET A 100 -0.46 -7.97 1.87
C MET A 100 -0.29 -7.64 3.35
N VAL A 101 -1.42 -7.41 4.02
CA VAL A 101 -1.49 -7.39 5.48
C VAL A 101 -2.15 -8.69 5.92
N ARG A 102 -1.42 -9.40 6.77
CA ARG A 102 -1.82 -10.71 7.30
C ARG A 102 -2.00 -10.58 8.80
N ALA A 103 -2.94 -11.34 9.34
CA ALA A 103 -3.16 -11.44 10.77
C ALA A 103 -3.36 -12.89 11.17
N GLN A 104 -2.63 -13.30 12.22
CA GLN A 104 -2.59 -14.70 12.69
C GLN A 104 -2.24 -15.71 11.58
N GLY A 105 -1.34 -15.31 10.66
CA GLY A 105 -0.91 -16.16 9.54
C GLY A 105 -1.88 -16.20 8.34
N THR A 106 -3.02 -15.51 8.41
CA THR A 106 -4.00 -15.46 7.33
C THR A 106 -3.96 -14.12 6.60
N ASP A 107 -4.03 -14.16 5.26
CA ASP A 107 -4.13 -12.98 4.41
C ASP A 107 -5.48 -12.29 4.64
N ARG A 108 -5.46 -11.01 5.02
CA ARG A 108 -6.70 -10.27 5.34
C ARG A 108 -7.03 -9.29 4.23
N VAL A 109 -6.09 -8.40 3.94
CA VAL A 109 -6.30 -7.24 3.07
C VAL A 109 -5.01 -6.85 2.39
N ALA A 110 -5.10 -6.09 1.30
CA ALA A 110 -3.96 -5.60 0.57
C ALA A 110 -3.94 -4.07 0.49
N ALA A 111 -2.75 -3.50 0.29
CA ALA A 111 -2.58 -2.08 0.04
C ALA A 111 -1.66 -1.84 -1.15
N LEU A 112 -2.07 -0.91 -2.00
CA LEU A 112 -1.25 -0.40 -3.11
C LEU A 112 -0.74 0.99 -2.76
N ILE A 113 0.57 1.13 -2.56
CA ILE A 113 1.19 2.36 -2.08
C ILE A 113 2.22 2.85 -3.11
N ARG A 114 2.06 4.09 -3.57
CA ARG A 114 3.03 4.75 -4.45
C ARG A 114 3.22 6.19 -4.02
N ARG A 115 4.47 6.60 -3.79
CA ARG A 115 4.81 8.00 -3.51
C ARG A 115 4.46 8.87 -4.71
N GLN A 116 3.87 10.03 -4.46
CA GLN A 116 3.56 10.97 -5.54
C GLN A 116 4.80 11.74 -5.94
N HIS A 117 4.98 11.85 -7.24
CA HIS A 117 6.06 12.59 -7.87
C HIS A 117 5.55 13.97 -8.26
N GLY A 118 5.76 14.97 -7.39
CA GLY A 118 5.55 16.37 -7.77
C GLY A 118 6.72 16.88 -8.62
N ARG A 119 6.53 18.03 -9.28
CA ARG A 119 7.52 18.66 -10.18
C ARG A 119 8.95 18.67 -9.62
N LEU A 120 9.10 18.95 -8.31
CA LEU A 120 10.41 19.03 -7.64
C LEU A 120 10.51 18.18 -6.36
N ARG A 121 9.41 17.64 -5.84
CA ARG A 121 9.37 16.97 -4.52
C ARG A 121 8.69 15.61 -4.60
N MET A 122 9.20 14.69 -3.79
CA MET A 122 8.54 13.42 -3.53
C MET A 122 7.59 13.65 -2.38
N VAL A 123 6.33 13.27 -2.56
CA VAL A 123 5.33 13.28 -1.51
C VAL A 123 5.18 11.85 -1.01
N GLU A 124 5.27 11.69 0.30
CA GLU A 124 5.12 10.40 0.98
C GLU A 124 3.70 9.85 0.77
N ALA A 125 3.53 8.54 0.94
CA ALA A 125 2.26 7.87 0.68
C ALA A 125 1.83 7.01 1.86
N HIS A 126 0.61 7.22 2.30
CA HIS A 126 -0.03 6.46 3.38
C HIS A 126 -1.08 5.52 2.83
N ALA A 127 -1.36 4.41 3.49
CA ALA A 127 -2.54 3.61 3.22
C ALA A 127 -3.14 3.13 4.53
N TRP A 128 -4.46 3.21 4.61
CA TRP A 128 -5.21 2.52 5.65
C TRP A 128 -5.69 1.20 5.09
N VAL A 129 -5.63 0.16 5.91
CA VAL A 129 -6.36 -1.07 5.68
C VAL A 129 -7.11 -1.44 6.96
N GLU A 130 -8.25 -2.08 6.79
CA GLU A 130 -9.16 -2.46 7.86
C GLU A 130 -9.62 -3.89 7.61
N PHE A 131 -9.64 -4.71 8.65
CA PHE A 131 -10.17 -6.07 8.61
C PHE A 131 -10.69 -6.47 9.97
N ASP A 132 -11.60 -7.43 9.97
CA ASP A 132 -12.23 -7.94 11.18
C ASP A 132 -11.56 -9.27 11.60
N LEU A 133 -11.51 -9.50 12.91
CA LEU A 133 -11.08 -10.73 13.54
C LEU A 133 -12.20 -11.27 14.43
N GLY A 134 -12.47 -12.58 14.32
CA GLY A 134 -13.35 -13.32 15.21
C GLY A 134 -12.86 -13.31 16.66
N ALA A 135 -13.77 -13.56 17.59
CA ALA A 135 -13.48 -13.57 19.03
C ALA A 135 -12.43 -14.62 19.41
N GLU A 136 -12.41 -15.74 18.69
CA GLU A 136 -11.54 -16.89 18.87
C GLU A 136 -10.15 -16.70 18.23
N GLU A 137 -9.99 -15.73 17.33
CA GLU A 137 -8.74 -15.53 16.58
C GLU A 137 -7.64 -14.88 17.41
N ILE A 138 -8.02 -14.13 18.46
CA ILE A 138 -7.09 -13.64 19.48
C ILE A 138 -7.17 -14.64 20.64
N GLY A 139 -6.26 -15.62 20.61
CA GLY A 139 -6.21 -16.71 21.57
C GLY A 139 -6.01 -16.25 23.03
N ALA A 140 -6.00 -17.21 23.95
CA ALA A 140 -5.92 -16.97 25.39
C ALA A 140 -4.67 -16.16 25.84
N ASP A 141 -3.62 -16.15 25.02
CA ASP A 141 -2.40 -15.39 25.27
C ASP A 141 -2.53 -13.88 24.99
N GLU A 142 -3.69 -13.44 24.48
CA GLU A 142 -3.99 -12.02 24.19
C GLU A 142 -2.99 -11.40 23.20
N LEU A 143 -2.55 -12.19 22.22
CA LEU A 143 -1.56 -11.78 21.21
C LEU A 143 -2.22 -11.57 19.84
N LEU A 144 -2.11 -10.34 19.33
CA LEU A 144 -2.42 -9.99 17.96
C LEU A 144 -1.13 -9.90 17.14
N ILE A 145 -0.98 -10.78 16.15
CA ILE A 145 0.13 -10.74 15.20
C ILE A 145 -0.34 -10.04 13.93
N VAL A 146 0.34 -8.95 13.55
CA VAL A 146 0.12 -8.24 12.27
C VAL A 146 1.40 -8.32 11.44
N GLU A 147 1.31 -8.91 10.26
CA GLU A 147 2.42 -9.03 9.31
C GLU A 147 2.15 -8.19 8.05
N VAL A 148 3.19 -7.54 7.55
CA VAL A 148 3.23 -6.93 6.23
C VAL A 148 4.16 -7.75 5.36
N ALA A 149 3.61 -8.31 4.28
CA ALA A 149 4.31 -9.20 3.37
C ALA A 149 4.16 -8.74 1.91
N GLU A 150 4.99 -9.30 1.03
CA GLU A 150 4.81 -9.18 -0.42
C GLU A 150 3.57 -9.98 -0.87
N ALA A 151 2.79 -9.40 -1.78
CA ALA A 151 1.64 -10.08 -2.36
C ALA A 151 2.07 -11.05 -3.46
N THR A 152 1.30 -12.13 -3.65
CA THR A 152 1.41 -12.96 -4.84
C THR A 152 0.95 -12.15 -6.06
N LEU A 153 1.90 -11.82 -6.95
CA LEU A 153 1.61 -10.98 -8.10
C LEU A 153 1.15 -11.82 -9.30
N PRO A 154 0.03 -11.48 -9.96
CA PRO A 154 -0.32 -12.10 -11.21
C PRO A 154 0.70 -11.69 -12.29
N ALA A 155 0.96 -12.60 -13.24
CA ALA A 155 2.02 -12.44 -14.24
C ALA A 155 1.91 -11.13 -15.05
N TRP A 156 0.68 -10.66 -15.27
CA TRP A 156 0.41 -9.43 -16.01
C TRP A 156 0.69 -8.15 -15.23
N ALA A 157 0.64 -8.19 -13.90
CA ALA A 157 0.91 -7.04 -13.04
C ALA A 157 2.38 -6.96 -12.61
N SER A 158 3.06 -8.11 -12.52
CA SER A 158 4.44 -8.23 -12.03
C SER A 158 5.44 -7.23 -12.64
N PRO A 159 5.46 -6.97 -13.97
CA PRO A 159 6.39 -6.00 -14.55
C PRO A 159 6.15 -4.54 -14.14
N SER A 160 4.95 -4.23 -13.66
CA SER A 160 4.49 -2.87 -13.35
C SER A 160 4.41 -2.61 -11.84
N LEU A 161 4.74 -3.60 -11.01
CA LEU A 161 4.76 -3.51 -9.55
C LEU A 161 6.17 -3.77 -9.03
N SER A 162 6.49 -3.16 -7.89
CA SER A 162 7.79 -3.31 -7.25
C SER A 162 7.92 -4.72 -6.66
N ALA A 163 8.96 -5.45 -7.06
CA ALA A 163 9.42 -6.62 -6.32
C ALA A 163 9.87 -6.20 -4.90
N LEU A 164 9.85 -7.14 -3.95
CA LEU A 164 10.24 -6.92 -2.55
C LEU A 164 9.44 -5.76 -1.92
N ALA A 165 8.16 -5.68 -2.26
CA ALA A 165 7.31 -4.52 -1.99
C ALA A 165 7.28 -4.09 -0.50
N ALA A 166 7.31 -5.07 0.40
CA ALA A 166 7.28 -4.86 1.84
C ALA A 166 8.55 -4.20 2.39
N VAL A 167 9.72 -4.39 1.76
CA VAL A 167 11.01 -3.90 2.29
C VAL A 167 10.97 -2.39 2.52
N GLY A 168 11.12 -1.96 3.77
CA GLY A 168 11.13 -0.56 4.16
C GLY A 168 9.75 0.07 4.36
N VAL A 169 8.65 -0.65 4.11
CA VAL A 169 7.30 -0.20 4.48
C VAL A 169 7.24 -0.03 5.99
N ARG A 170 6.61 1.06 6.44
CA ARG A 170 6.41 1.34 7.87
C ARG A 170 5.01 0.93 8.27
N ILE A 171 4.89 0.32 9.44
CA ILE A 171 3.64 0.31 10.20
C ILE A 171 3.76 1.46 11.18
N ASN A 172 3.00 2.53 10.95
CA ASN A 172 3.01 3.67 11.86
C ASN A 172 2.20 3.34 13.11
N GLN A 173 0.98 2.83 12.94
CA GLN A 173 0.09 2.50 14.04
C GLN A 173 -0.89 1.37 13.69
N VAL A 174 -1.40 0.71 14.73
CA VAL A 174 -2.47 -0.27 14.68
C VAL A 174 -3.53 0.13 15.70
N GLU A 175 -4.77 0.25 15.24
CA GLU A 175 -5.96 0.50 16.06
C GLU A 175 -6.78 -0.78 16.15
N VAL A 176 -7.25 -1.11 17.34
CA VAL A 176 -8.10 -2.26 17.61
C VAL A 176 -9.34 -1.80 18.37
N THR A 177 -10.51 -2.01 17.80
CA THR A 177 -11.80 -1.66 18.40
C THR A 177 -12.68 -2.88 18.48
N ALA A 178 -13.51 -2.97 19.53
CA ALA A 178 -14.53 -4.02 19.59
C ALA A 178 -15.52 -3.83 18.44
N LEU A 179 -15.95 -4.94 17.84
CA LEU A 179 -17.16 -4.94 17.04
C LEU A 179 -18.33 -5.09 18.01
N ASP A 180 -19.31 -4.19 17.91
CA ASP A 180 -20.59 -4.39 18.56
C ASP A 180 -21.35 -5.49 17.80
N ASP A 181 -22.20 -6.27 18.46
CA ASP A 181 -23.01 -7.37 17.84
C ASP A 181 -24.02 -6.89 16.77
N VAL A 182 -23.88 -5.66 16.26
CA VAL A 182 -24.78 -5.02 15.31
C VAL A 182 -24.11 -5.01 13.93
N ASP A 183 -24.71 -5.83 13.08
CA ASP A 183 -24.42 -6.15 11.69
C ASP A 183 -23.18 -7.01 11.40
N PRO A 184 -23.36 -8.17 10.72
CA PRO A 184 -22.23 -8.87 10.12
C PRO A 184 -21.48 -7.92 9.18
N PRO A 185 -20.18 -8.14 8.92
CA PRO A 185 -19.41 -7.31 7.98
C PRO A 185 -20.25 -7.12 6.71
N GLY A 186 -20.54 -5.86 6.39
CA GLY A 186 -21.58 -5.52 5.41
C GLY A 186 -21.36 -6.31 4.13
N THR A 187 -22.22 -7.30 3.90
CA THR A 187 -22.17 -8.19 2.72
C THR A 187 -22.45 -7.42 1.43
N SER A 188 -23.06 -6.25 1.57
CA SER A 188 -23.23 -5.28 0.51
C SER A 188 -23.06 -3.85 1.02
N GLY A 189 -22.75 -2.94 0.10
CA GLY A 189 -22.65 -1.53 0.43
C GLY A 189 -22.22 -0.70 -0.76
N ARG A 190 -22.29 0.62 -0.59
CA ARG A 190 -21.89 1.62 -1.57
C ARG A 190 -21.22 2.78 -0.87
N VAL A 191 -20.03 3.15 -1.33
CA VAL A 191 -19.29 4.31 -0.79
C VAL A 191 -18.59 5.07 -1.92
N THR A 192 -18.31 6.35 -1.68
CA THR A 192 -17.48 7.14 -2.58
C THR A 192 -16.03 6.66 -2.53
N GLY A 193 -15.26 6.92 -3.59
CA GLY A 193 -13.86 6.50 -3.67
C GLY A 193 -12.97 7.08 -2.58
N GLN A 194 -13.21 8.34 -2.19
CA GLN A 194 -12.51 8.95 -1.06
C GLN A 194 -12.81 8.21 0.25
N ALA A 195 -14.08 7.91 0.52
CA ALA A 195 -14.48 7.17 1.71
C ALA A 195 -13.86 5.75 1.70
N ALA A 196 -13.89 5.06 0.54
CA ALA A 196 -13.27 3.75 0.37
C ALA A 196 -11.76 3.75 0.70
N GLN A 197 -11.03 4.80 0.30
CA GLN A 197 -9.60 4.90 0.63
C GLN A 197 -9.35 5.25 2.11
N HIS A 198 -10.25 5.99 2.75
CA HIS A 198 -10.11 6.33 4.17
C HIS A 198 -10.41 5.14 5.09
N THR A 199 -11.39 4.31 4.73
CA THR A 199 -11.72 3.07 5.46
C THR A 199 -10.82 1.90 5.07
N GLY A 200 -10.05 2.02 3.99
CA GLY A 200 -9.17 0.95 3.51
C GLY A 200 -9.88 -0.12 2.70
N LEU A 201 -11.15 0.09 2.33
CA LEU A 201 -11.89 -0.74 1.38
C LEU A 201 -11.31 -0.69 -0.04
N ALA A 202 -10.61 0.39 -0.40
CA ALA A 202 -9.88 0.49 -1.65
C ALA A 202 -8.52 1.19 -1.49
N SER A 203 -7.56 0.87 -2.34
CA SER A 203 -6.25 1.54 -2.38
C SER A 203 -5.80 1.79 -3.81
N ALA A 204 -5.57 3.05 -4.18
CA ALA A 204 -5.18 3.49 -5.54
C ALA A 204 -3.86 4.27 -5.55
N GLY A 205 -2.83 3.74 -4.88
CA GLY A 205 -1.52 4.39 -4.74
C GLY A 205 -1.34 5.18 -3.44
N GLY A 206 -2.31 5.13 -2.53
CA GLY A 206 -2.24 5.69 -1.18
C GLY A 206 -2.64 7.17 -1.05
N LEU A 207 -2.96 7.56 0.17
CA LEU A 207 -3.38 8.88 0.61
C LEU A 207 -2.19 9.85 0.78
N VAL A 208 -2.48 11.16 0.71
CA VAL A 208 -1.54 12.26 1.00
C VAL A 208 -1.73 12.87 2.37
N GLY A 209 -0.66 13.45 2.92
CA GLY A 209 -0.74 14.38 4.06
C GLY A 209 -0.42 13.73 5.41
N ALA A 210 0.12 14.54 6.33
CA ALA A 210 0.68 14.04 7.57
C ALA A 210 -0.39 13.54 8.56
N ARG A 211 -1.50 14.28 8.76
CA ARG A 211 -2.66 13.92 9.62
C ARG A 211 -3.89 14.74 9.22
N GLY A 212 -4.96 14.09 8.80
CA GLY A 212 -6.07 14.69 8.02
C GLY A 212 -6.04 14.24 6.55
N ARG A 213 -5.49 13.04 6.32
CA ARG A 213 -5.11 12.47 5.03
C ARG A 213 -6.16 12.77 3.97
N GLY A 214 -5.73 13.20 2.80
CA GLY A 214 -6.61 13.51 1.67
C GLY A 214 -6.46 12.50 0.55
N GLU A 215 -7.45 12.45 -0.33
CA GLU A 215 -7.30 11.80 -1.62
C GLU A 215 -6.23 12.55 -2.42
N GLY A 216 -5.17 11.83 -2.83
CA GLY A 216 -4.18 12.37 -3.75
C GLY A 216 -4.66 12.28 -5.20
N PRO A 217 -3.94 12.90 -6.16
CA PRO A 217 -4.17 12.57 -7.57
C PRO A 217 -3.90 11.09 -7.82
N ALA A 218 -4.56 10.53 -8.84
CA ALA A 218 -4.33 9.16 -9.30
C ALA A 218 -2.84 8.93 -9.58
N ARG A 219 -2.32 7.79 -9.12
CA ARG A 219 -0.87 7.51 -9.13
C ARG A 219 -0.49 6.26 -9.89
N THR A 220 -1.45 5.38 -10.16
CA THR A 220 -1.19 4.04 -10.64
C THR A 220 -2.32 3.66 -11.58
N GLY A 221 -2.03 2.90 -12.63
CA GLY A 221 -3.05 2.18 -13.39
C GLY A 221 -3.59 0.95 -12.64
N PHE A 222 -3.49 0.94 -11.31
CA PHE A 222 -3.87 -0.19 -10.47
C PHE A 222 -4.68 0.30 -9.28
N VAL A 223 -5.63 -0.52 -8.85
CA VAL A 223 -6.45 -0.35 -7.65
C VAL A 223 -6.54 -1.69 -6.94
N VAL A 224 -6.50 -1.65 -5.62
CA VAL A 224 -6.87 -2.79 -4.77
C VAL A 224 -8.24 -2.54 -4.18
N VAL A 225 -9.07 -3.58 -4.14
CA VAL A 225 -10.38 -3.59 -3.48
C VAL A 225 -10.39 -4.68 -2.42
N ASN A 226 -10.63 -4.28 -1.16
CA ASN A 226 -10.63 -5.14 0.02
C ASN A 226 -12.04 -5.49 0.51
N ALA A 227 -13.09 -5.10 -0.21
CA ALA A 227 -14.46 -5.51 0.13
C ALA A 227 -14.55 -7.03 0.18
N ASP A 228 -15.34 -7.58 1.11
CA ASP A 228 -15.46 -9.02 1.35
C ASP A 228 -16.77 -9.58 0.76
N ALA A 229 -16.91 -9.49 -0.56
CA ALA A 229 -18.15 -9.85 -1.27
C ALA A 229 -17.87 -10.50 -2.61
N THR A 230 -18.63 -11.49 -3.08
CA THR A 230 -18.26 -12.20 -4.31
C THR A 230 -18.34 -11.35 -5.59
N SER A 231 -19.07 -10.23 -5.55
CA SER A 231 -19.13 -9.25 -6.64
C SER A 231 -18.79 -7.85 -6.15
N VAL A 232 -17.96 -7.14 -6.92
CA VAL A 232 -17.64 -5.73 -6.68
C VAL A 232 -17.79 -4.93 -7.96
N ARG A 233 -18.38 -3.75 -7.87
CA ARG A 233 -18.48 -2.78 -8.95
C ARG A 233 -17.69 -1.53 -8.58
N CYS A 234 -16.73 -1.19 -9.42
CA CYS A 234 -15.82 -0.08 -9.24
C CYS A 234 -15.97 0.90 -10.39
N ARG A 235 -16.43 2.11 -10.08
CA ARG A 235 -16.36 3.22 -11.03
C ARG A 235 -14.99 3.86 -10.95
N LEU A 236 -14.20 3.73 -12.01
CA LEU A 236 -12.83 4.22 -12.10
C LEU A 236 -12.77 5.43 -13.03
N ARG A 237 -12.16 6.53 -12.57
CA ARG A 237 -11.76 7.63 -13.47
C ARG A 237 -10.33 7.41 -13.91
N VAL A 238 -10.12 7.35 -15.22
CA VAL A 238 -8.84 7.10 -15.86
C VAL A 238 -8.28 8.39 -16.44
N THR A 239 -7.03 8.69 -16.12
CA THR A 239 -6.31 9.85 -16.65
C THR A 239 -4.89 9.45 -17.00
N THR A 240 -4.07 10.42 -17.39
CA THR A 240 -2.62 10.24 -17.54
C THR A 240 -1.87 10.97 -16.44
N ALA A 241 -0.70 10.45 -16.10
CA ALA A 241 0.27 11.14 -15.24
C ALA A 241 1.65 11.12 -15.89
N SER A 242 2.54 12.02 -15.45
CA SER A 242 3.94 11.96 -15.83
C SER A 242 4.55 10.65 -15.36
N VAL A 243 5.38 10.04 -16.21
CA VAL A 243 6.12 8.83 -15.88
C VAL A 243 6.90 8.96 -14.56
N ALA A 244 6.90 7.90 -13.76
CA ALA A 244 7.74 7.83 -12.56
C ALA A 244 9.22 8.09 -12.89
N PRO A 245 9.93 8.90 -12.09
CA PRO A 245 11.36 9.06 -12.20
C PRO A 245 12.09 7.77 -11.87
N SER A 246 13.39 7.74 -12.21
CA SER A 246 14.24 6.62 -11.85
C SER A 246 14.26 6.40 -10.34
N ALA A 247 14.14 5.13 -9.94
CA ALA A 247 14.23 4.70 -8.58
C ALA A 247 15.56 5.16 -7.96
N ILE A 248 15.53 5.47 -6.67
CA ILE A 248 16.74 5.75 -5.91
C ILE A 248 17.65 4.53 -6.01
N ARG A 249 18.92 4.78 -6.31
CA ARG A 249 19.98 3.79 -6.25
C ARG A 249 20.91 4.12 -5.11
N ASP A 250 21.11 3.17 -4.20
CA ASP A 250 22.10 3.34 -3.14
C ASP A 250 23.51 3.42 -3.75
N PRO A 251 24.31 4.45 -3.44
CA PRO A 251 25.64 4.60 -4.00
C PRO A 251 26.57 3.45 -3.58
N ARG A 252 27.13 2.76 -4.59
CA ARG A 252 28.07 1.64 -4.38
C ARG A 252 29.43 2.06 -3.83
N ARG A 253 29.90 3.28 -4.14
CA ARG A 253 31.22 3.76 -3.68
C ARG A 253 31.09 4.53 -2.37
N ALA A 254 31.94 4.24 -1.39
CA ALA A 254 31.92 4.85 -0.06
C ALA A 254 32.04 6.39 -0.09
N TRP A 255 32.84 6.97 -1.00
CA TRP A 255 32.98 8.43 -1.11
C TRP A 255 31.68 9.14 -1.54
N MET A 256 30.81 8.46 -2.30
CA MET A 256 29.50 9.00 -2.68
C MET A 256 28.50 9.04 -1.51
N ARG A 257 28.82 8.39 -0.38
CA ARG A 257 28.04 8.45 0.85
C ARG A 257 28.41 9.67 1.72
N ARG A 258 29.44 10.43 1.34
CA ARG A 258 29.82 11.68 2.02
C ARG A 258 28.79 12.77 1.73
N GLY A 259 28.54 13.65 2.72
CA GLY A 259 27.48 14.66 2.65
C GLY A 259 27.49 15.53 1.38
N LYS A 260 28.66 16.04 0.96
CA LYS A 260 28.78 16.85 -0.27
C LYS A 260 28.34 16.09 -1.53
N ALA A 261 28.75 14.83 -1.67
CA ALA A 261 28.37 14.00 -2.82
C ALA A 261 26.86 13.66 -2.81
N GLN A 262 26.29 13.40 -1.62
CA GLN A 262 24.85 13.17 -1.48
C GLN A 262 24.03 14.41 -1.87
N THR A 263 24.50 15.61 -1.54
CA THR A 263 23.86 16.87 -1.96
C THR A 263 23.82 16.99 -3.48
N VAL A 264 24.94 16.74 -4.17
CA VAL A 264 25.00 16.76 -5.63
C VAL A 264 24.06 15.71 -6.24
N LEU A 265 24.07 14.47 -5.73
CA LEU A 265 23.17 13.41 -6.19
C LEU A 265 21.70 13.75 -5.96
N LYS A 266 21.37 14.47 -4.88
CA LYS A 266 20.02 14.97 -4.63
C LYS A 266 19.64 16.05 -5.65
N ALA A 267 20.53 16.99 -5.95
CA ALA A 267 20.30 18.03 -6.95
C ALA A 267 20.06 17.46 -8.36
N VAL A 268 20.90 16.51 -8.79
CA VAL A 268 20.73 15.81 -10.09
C VAL A 268 19.36 15.12 -10.17
N ARG A 269 18.92 14.44 -9.10
CA ARG A 269 17.60 13.80 -9.04
C ARG A 269 16.44 14.79 -9.08
N VAL A 270 16.60 15.99 -8.51
CA VAL A 270 15.60 17.06 -8.61
C VAL A 270 15.53 17.55 -10.07
N ALA A 271 16.68 17.80 -10.71
CA ALA A 271 16.74 18.26 -12.09
C ALA A 271 16.13 17.24 -13.08
N GLN A 272 16.46 15.95 -12.94
CA GLN A 272 15.91 14.88 -13.77
C GLN A 272 14.38 14.77 -13.65
N ARG A 273 13.83 14.95 -12.44
CA ARG A 273 12.38 15.00 -12.22
C ARG A 273 11.74 16.22 -12.88
N GLY A 274 12.32 17.39 -12.70
CA GLY A 274 11.85 18.62 -13.33
C GLY A 274 11.83 18.51 -14.85
N ALA A 275 12.88 17.93 -15.45
CA ALA A 275 12.96 17.70 -16.89
C ALA A 275 11.91 16.70 -17.39
N GLY A 276 11.71 15.59 -16.70
CA GLY A 276 10.67 14.60 -17.05
C GLY A 276 9.26 15.19 -16.98
N TYR A 277 9.00 16.02 -15.96
CA TYR A 277 7.72 16.71 -15.82
C TYR A 277 7.50 17.77 -16.91
N ALA A 278 8.52 18.56 -17.23
CA ALA A 278 8.44 19.54 -18.33
C ALA A 278 8.22 18.86 -19.69
N LEU A 279 8.86 17.71 -19.92
CA LEU A 279 8.63 16.90 -21.11
C LEU A 279 7.19 16.37 -21.17
N PHE A 280 6.61 15.98 -20.04
CA PHE A 280 5.20 15.62 -19.94
C PHE A 280 4.31 16.79 -20.32
N GLU A 281 4.46 17.96 -19.70
CA GLU A 281 3.62 19.14 -20.00
C GLU A 281 3.71 19.60 -21.46
N ALA A 282 4.90 19.52 -22.06
CA ALA A 282 5.12 19.92 -23.46
C ALA A 282 4.70 18.87 -24.49
N SER A 283 4.34 17.65 -24.05
CA SER A 283 4.11 16.52 -24.95
C SER A 283 2.66 16.47 -25.45
N PRO A 284 2.43 16.23 -26.76
CA PRO A 284 1.09 16.02 -27.30
C PRO A 284 0.48 14.67 -26.89
N PHE A 285 1.28 13.77 -26.29
CA PHE A 285 0.86 12.42 -25.91
C PHE A 285 0.25 12.34 -24.51
N THR A 286 -0.11 13.46 -23.89
CA THR A 286 -0.63 13.50 -22.50
C THR A 286 -2.14 13.50 -22.40
N GLY A 287 -2.87 13.54 -23.53
CA GLY A 287 -4.33 13.42 -23.52
C GLY A 287 -4.81 12.14 -22.82
N PRO A 288 -6.03 12.15 -22.24
CA PRO A 288 -6.61 10.97 -21.62
C PRO A 288 -6.68 9.81 -22.63
N PRO A 289 -6.40 8.57 -22.20
CA PRO A 289 -6.56 7.41 -23.07
C PRO A 289 -8.03 7.25 -23.46
N ARG A 290 -8.27 6.77 -24.68
CA ARG A 290 -9.64 6.47 -25.10
C ARG A 290 -10.11 5.17 -24.43
N PRO A 291 -11.34 5.08 -23.92
CA PRO A 291 -11.83 3.88 -23.22
C PRO A 291 -11.69 2.60 -24.03
N GLU A 292 -11.91 2.64 -25.35
CA GLU A 292 -11.81 1.48 -26.25
C GLU A 292 -10.37 0.95 -26.44
N GLN A 293 -9.37 1.75 -26.08
CA GLN A 293 -7.95 1.37 -26.12
C GLN A 293 -7.46 0.82 -24.77
N LEU A 294 -8.30 0.88 -23.74
CA LEU A 294 -7.97 0.41 -22.41
C LEU A 294 -8.34 -1.06 -22.27
N ARG A 295 -7.46 -1.79 -21.59
CA ARG A 295 -7.72 -3.15 -21.17
C ARG A 295 -7.74 -3.19 -19.64
N VAL A 296 -8.77 -3.81 -19.10
CA VAL A 296 -8.93 -4.02 -17.66
C VAL A 296 -8.73 -5.49 -17.35
N ARG A 297 -7.94 -5.76 -16.33
CA ARG A 297 -7.72 -7.11 -15.77
C ARG A 297 -7.93 -7.07 -14.28
N ALA A 298 -8.37 -8.18 -13.70
CA ALA A 298 -8.45 -8.32 -12.26
C ALA A 298 -7.95 -9.70 -11.83
N ALA A 299 -7.38 -9.78 -10.63
CA ALA A 299 -6.95 -11.03 -10.02
C ALA A 299 -7.21 -11.00 -8.51
N ASN A 300 -7.57 -12.16 -7.94
CA ASN A 300 -7.63 -12.34 -6.49
C ASN A 300 -6.19 -12.46 -5.98
N LEU A 301 -5.84 -11.71 -4.95
CA LEU A 301 -4.49 -11.66 -4.39
C LEU A 301 -4.19 -12.81 -3.41
N VAL A 302 -5.21 -13.54 -2.96
CA VAL A 302 -5.05 -14.71 -2.09
C VAL A 302 -4.48 -15.89 -2.89
N ASP A 303 -5.05 -16.19 -4.06
CA ASP A 303 -4.66 -17.33 -4.90
C ASP A 303 -3.94 -16.94 -6.20
N GLY A 304 -3.91 -15.64 -6.54
CA GLY A 304 -3.32 -15.13 -7.78
C GLY A 304 -4.17 -15.40 -9.03
N GLY A 305 -5.38 -15.95 -8.87
CA GLY A 305 -6.27 -16.33 -9.96
C GLY A 305 -6.90 -15.12 -10.66
N ASP A 306 -6.96 -15.15 -11.98
CA ASP A 306 -7.65 -14.12 -12.77
C ASP A 306 -9.16 -14.13 -12.44
N CYS A 307 -9.73 -12.94 -12.19
CA CYS A 307 -11.15 -12.76 -11.95
C CYS A 307 -11.90 -12.44 -13.26
N ARG A 308 -13.21 -12.74 -13.29
CA ARG A 308 -14.05 -12.32 -14.41
C ARG A 308 -14.28 -10.82 -14.30
N VAL A 309 -14.02 -10.09 -15.39
CA VAL A 309 -14.20 -8.64 -15.49
C VAL A 309 -15.20 -8.31 -16.59
N VAL A 310 -16.16 -7.45 -16.28
CA VAL A 310 -17.05 -6.80 -17.25
C VAL A 310 -16.81 -5.30 -17.15
N VAL A 311 -16.56 -4.65 -18.29
CA VAL A 311 -16.30 -3.21 -18.36
C VAL A 311 -17.38 -2.56 -19.20
N THR A 312 -17.99 -1.53 -18.65
CA THR A 312 -18.88 -0.62 -19.38
C THR A 312 -18.32 0.79 -19.32
N THR A 313 -18.60 1.59 -20.34
CA THR A 313 -18.08 2.95 -20.45
C THR A 313 -19.25 3.92 -20.46
N ASP A 314 -19.36 4.73 -19.40
CA ASP A 314 -20.43 5.73 -19.26
C ASP A 314 -20.05 7.04 -19.98
N ASP A 315 -18.77 7.41 -19.93
CA ASP A 315 -18.21 8.61 -20.55
C ASP A 315 -16.75 8.39 -21.03
N ALA A 316 -16.12 9.44 -21.56
CA ALA A 316 -14.77 9.34 -22.15
C ALA A 316 -13.63 9.10 -21.14
N GLU A 317 -13.85 9.30 -19.83
CA GLU A 317 -12.81 9.20 -18.79
C GLU A 317 -13.17 8.20 -17.68
N THR A 318 -14.38 7.65 -17.68
CA THR A 318 -14.91 6.81 -16.62
C THR A 318 -15.19 5.40 -17.13
N LEU A 319 -14.58 4.43 -16.46
CA LEU A 319 -14.84 3.00 -16.64
C LEU A 319 -15.68 2.50 -15.48
N ASP A 320 -16.72 1.76 -15.77
CA ASP A 320 -17.48 1.01 -14.78
C ASP A 320 -17.08 -0.46 -14.87
N VAL A 321 -16.43 -0.95 -13.81
CA VAL A 321 -15.75 -2.24 -13.79
C VAL A 321 -16.44 -3.14 -12.79
N VAL A 322 -17.09 -4.19 -13.27
CA VAL A 322 -17.67 -5.25 -12.43
C VAL A 322 -16.70 -6.42 -12.40
N VAL A 323 -16.32 -6.82 -11.20
CA VAL A 323 -15.44 -7.98 -10.96
C VAL A 323 -16.21 -9.04 -10.18
N THR A 324 -16.23 -10.26 -10.70
CA THR A 324 -16.79 -11.43 -10.03
C THR A 324 -15.67 -12.40 -9.66
N ARG A 325 -15.63 -12.83 -8.40
CA ARG A 325 -14.64 -13.75 -7.84
C ARG A 325 -15.30 -15.00 -7.27
N THR A 326 -14.58 -16.12 -7.36
CA THR A 326 -15.01 -17.42 -6.82
C THR A 326 -14.78 -17.53 -5.31
N THR A 327 -13.74 -16.86 -4.82
CA THR A 327 -13.30 -16.83 -3.43
C THR A 327 -13.29 -15.38 -2.95
N PRO A 328 -13.77 -15.07 -1.73
CA PRO A 328 -13.59 -13.74 -1.13
C PRO A 328 -12.11 -13.42 -0.90
N GLY A 329 -11.82 -12.16 -0.58
CA GLY A 329 -10.45 -11.68 -0.36
C GLY A 329 -9.97 -10.64 -1.39
N PRO A 330 -8.88 -9.92 -1.10
CA PRO A 330 -8.52 -8.70 -1.82
C PRO A 330 -8.28 -8.90 -3.32
N VAL A 331 -8.82 -7.99 -4.13
CA VAL A 331 -8.71 -8.03 -5.59
C VAL A 331 -7.81 -6.90 -6.08
N LEU A 332 -6.86 -7.23 -6.95
CA LEU A 332 -6.10 -6.25 -7.74
C LEU A 332 -6.79 -6.03 -9.08
N ILE A 333 -7.17 -4.79 -9.36
CA ILE A 333 -7.67 -4.34 -10.67
C ILE A 333 -6.56 -3.55 -11.33
N GLY A 334 -6.25 -3.85 -12.58
CA GLY A 334 -5.29 -3.13 -13.41
C GLY A 334 -5.93 -2.61 -14.69
N VAL A 335 -5.55 -1.40 -15.07
CA VAL A 335 -5.95 -0.70 -16.29
C VAL A 335 -4.68 -0.38 -17.06
N ASP A 336 -4.55 -0.92 -18.27
CA ASP A 336 -3.43 -0.66 -19.16
C ASP A 336 -3.87 -0.24 -20.57
N GLU A 337 -2.96 0.39 -21.31
CA GLU A 337 -3.15 0.83 -22.69
C GLU A 337 -2.20 0.01 -23.59
N PRO A 338 -2.58 -1.23 -23.98
CA PRO A 338 -1.69 -2.17 -24.67
C PRO A 338 -1.11 -1.65 -25.98
N ASP A 339 -1.84 -0.77 -26.67
CA ASP A 339 -1.46 -0.24 -27.98
C ASP A 339 -0.82 1.16 -27.88
N ALA A 340 -0.53 1.64 -26.66
CA ALA A 340 0.15 2.92 -26.45
C ALA A 340 1.49 2.94 -27.19
N THR A 341 1.75 4.00 -27.95
CA THR A 341 3.02 4.16 -28.67
C THR A 341 4.21 4.16 -27.72
N ALA A 342 5.39 3.75 -28.21
CA ALA A 342 6.62 3.76 -27.41
C ALA A 342 6.95 5.16 -26.87
N MET A 343 6.62 6.22 -27.61
CA MET A 343 6.79 7.60 -27.17
C MET A 343 5.86 7.94 -26.01
N ARG A 344 4.57 7.57 -26.11
CA ARG A 344 3.59 7.78 -25.03
C ARG A 344 4.04 7.13 -23.73
N ARG A 345 4.45 5.86 -23.77
CA ARG A 345 4.97 5.11 -22.60
C ARG A 345 6.24 5.72 -21.97
N ARG A 346 7.01 6.50 -22.74
CA ARG A 346 8.21 7.19 -22.24
C ARG A 346 7.89 8.45 -21.45
N VAL A 347 6.78 9.12 -21.77
CA VAL A 347 6.44 10.45 -21.25
C VAL A 347 5.31 10.41 -20.23
N CYS A 348 4.29 9.59 -20.47
CA CYS A 348 3.16 9.42 -19.56
C CYS A 348 2.86 7.95 -19.24
N GLU A 349 2.02 7.77 -18.25
CA GLU A 349 1.45 6.50 -17.83
C GLU A 349 -0.04 6.66 -17.58
N VAL A 350 -0.80 5.60 -17.81
CA VAL A 350 -2.21 5.53 -17.43
C VAL A 350 -2.31 5.40 -15.92
N VAL A 351 -3.16 6.23 -15.32
CA VAL A 351 -3.47 6.18 -13.90
C VAL A 351 -4.98 6.17 -13.70
N CYS A 352 -5.44 5.53 -12.64
CA CYS A 352 -6.85 5.49 -12.30
C CYS A 352 -7.05 5.83 -10.83
N ARG A 353 -8.25 6.35 -10.54
CA ARG A 353 -8.76 6.53 -9.17
C ARG A 353 -10.14 5.94 -9.06
N VAL A 354 -10.48 5.47 -7.86
CA VAL A 354 -11.83 5.04 -7.53
C VAL A 354 -12.70 6.28 -7.35
N VAL A 355 -13.82 6.35 -8.06
CA VAL A 355 -14.86 7.37 -7.87
C VAL A 355 -15.93 6.84 -6.95
N GLU A 356 -16.29 5.58 -7.11
CA GLU A 356 -17.34 4.90 -6.37
C GLU A 356 -17.05 3.40 -6.30
N LEU A 357 -17.40 2.80 -5.17
CA LEU A 357 -17.27 1.37 -4.91
C LEU A 357 -18.60 0.84 -4.39
N GLU A 358 -19.10 -0.19 -5.05
CA GLU A 358 -20.26 -0.99 -4.66
C GLU A 358 -19.83 -2.45 -4.50
N TRP A 359 -20.42 -3.17 -3.55
CA TRP A 359 -20.18 -4.60 -3.36
C TRP A 359 -21.46 -5.31 -2.96
N THR A 360 -21.59 -6.59 -3.35
CA THR A 360 -22.77 -7.46 -3.14
C THR A 360 -22.40 -8.93 -3.10
#